data_AF-A0A8T6W9A2-F1
#
_entry.id   AF-A0A8T6W9A2-F1
#
_cell.length_a   1.000
_cell.length_b   1.000
_cell.length_c   1.000
_cell.angle_alpha   90.00
_cell.angle_beta   90.00
_cell.angle_gamma   90.00
#
_symmetry.space_group_name_H-M   'P 1'
#
loop_
_entity.id
_entity.type
_entity.pdbx_description
1 polymer ?
#
loop_
_entity_poly.entity_id
_entity_poly.type
_entity_poly.pdbx_seq_one_letter_code
_entity_poly.pdbx_strand_id
1 'polypeptide(L)'
;MRSFISVDIEDEEVLSTLHDLTREVSNTDAKVNPVPRENLHITLKFLGDIEDTRVPEIKKIIKQYATDVEPFPLTLVGMGAFPSTKRP
;
A
#
# COMPACT_ATOMS: atom_id res chain seq x y z
N MET A 1 -10.12 -2.10 16.40
CA MET A 1 -10.01 -2.26 14.92
C MET A 1 -8.56 -2.56 14.54
N ARG A 2 -8.30 -3.35 13.48
CA ARG A 2 -6.96 -3.45 12.88
C ARG A 2 -6.69 -2.22 12.00
N SER A 3 -5.56 -1.57 12.19
CA SER A 3 -5.25 -0.30 11.52
C SER A 3 -3.79 -0.21 11.05
N PHE A 4 -3.59 0.63 10.05
CA PHE A 4 -2.29 0.99 9.50
C PHE A 4 -2.34 2.43 8.96
N ILE A 5 -1.17 2.97 8.64
CA ILE A 5 -0.99 4.27 7.98
C ILE A 5 -0.47 3.98 6.58
N SER A 6 -1.08 4.59 5.56
CA SER A 6 -0.72 4.41 4.15
C SER A 6 -0.60 5.74 3.41
N VAL A 7 0.02 5.67 2.23
CA VAL A 7 -0.13 6.64 1.15
C VAL A 7 -0.88 5.95 0.03
N ASP A 8 -1.97 6.56 -0.42
CA ASP A 8 -2.79 6.01 -1.50
C ASP A 8 -2.16 6.33 -2.85
N ILE A 9 -2.34 5.42 -3.81
CA ILE A 9 -1.87 5.63 -5.19
C ILE A 9 -3.07 6.16 -5.98
N GLU A 10 -3.05 7.46 -6.30
CA GLU A 10 -4.14 8.13 -7.03
C GLU A 10 -3.87 8.25 -8.53
N ASP A 11 -2.65 7.94 -8.98
CA ASP A 11 -2.26 8.02 -10.38
C ASP A 11 -2.87 6.84 -11.16
N GLU A 12 -3.79 7.18 -12.08
CA GLU A 12 -4.55 6.22 -12.87
C GLU A 12 -3.68 5.39 -13.84
N GLU A 13 -2.59 5.97 -14.37
CA GLU A 13 -1.66 5.24 -15.25
C GLU A 13 -0.87 4.21 -14.46
N VAL A 14 -0.43 4.59 -13.25
CA VAL A 14 0.23 3.68 -12.31
C VAL A 14 -0.71 2.56 -11.89
N LEU A 15 -1.94 2.88 -11.49
CA LEU A 15 -2.94 1.89 -11.09
C LEU A 15 -3.29 0.93 -12.23
N SER A 16 -3.42 1.42 -13.46
CA SER A 16 -3.66 0.58 -14.64
C SER A 16 -2.49 -0.37 -14.89
N THR A 17 -1.26 0.14 -14.82
CA THR A 17 -0.04 -0.65 -15.02
C THR A 17 0.07 -1.77 -13.98
N LEU A 18 -0.17 -1.47 -12.70
CA LEU A 18 -0.16 -2.48 -11.62
C LEU A 18 -1.27 -3.53 -11.79
N HIS A 19 -2.45 -3.11 -12.24
CA HIS A 19 -3.57 -4.01 -12.50
C HIS A 19 -3.27 -4.97 -13.65
N ASP A 20 -2.72 -4.47 -14.77
CA ASP A 20 -2.34 -5.30 -15.91
C ASP A 20 -1.25 -6.31 -15.54
N LEU A 21 -0.23 -5.88 -14.80
CA LEU A 21 0.84 -6.75 -14.29
C LEU A 21 0.30 -7.85 -13.36
N THR A 22 -0.64 -7.49 -12.47
CA THR A 22 -1.29 -8.44 -11.57
C THR A 22 -2.14 -9.46 -12.35
N ARG A 23 -2.79 -9.03 -13.44
CA ARG A 23 -3.53 -9.91 -14.34
C ARG A 23 -2.61 -10.89 -15.06
N GLU A 24 -1.46 -10.44 -15.53
CA GLU A 24 -0.44 -11.32 -16.14
C GLU A 24 0.03 -12.41 -15.17
N VAL A 25 0.32 -12.06 -13.92
CA VAL A 25 0.70 -13.03 -12.89
C VAL A 25 -0.44 -14.00 -12.59
N SER A 26 -1.69 -13.51 -12.53
CA SER A 26 -2.87 -14.32 -12.26
C SER A 26 -3.22 -15.30 -13.38
N ASN A 27 -2.76 -15.03 -14.61
CA ASN A 27 -2.92 -15.92 -15.76
C ASN A 27 -1.89 -17.06 -15.81
N THR A 28 -0.98 -17.12 -14.84
CA THR A 28 -0.07 -18.26 -14.68
C THR A 28 -0.72 -19.37 -13.83
N ASP A 29 -0.06 -20.53 -13.71
CA ASP A 29 -0.51 -21.59 -12.79
C ASP A 29 -0.28 -21.25 -11.31
N ALA A 30 0.22 -20.04 -11.00
CA ALA A 30 0.43 -19.60 -9.63
C ALA A 30 -0.90 -19.33 -8.92
N LYS A 31 -1.04 -19.88 -7.71
CA LYS A 31 -2.19 -19.59 -6.84
C LYS A 31 -2.01 -18.23 -6.18
N VAL A 32 -2.42 -17.18 -6.86
CA VAL A 32 -2.37 -15.79 -6.36
C VAL A 32 -3.76 -15.30 -5.98
N ASN A 33 -3.83 -14.46 -4.95
CA ASN A 33 -5.03 -13.70 -4.59
C ASN A 33 -4.74 -12.22 -4.82
N PRO A 34 -5.13 -11.63 -5.96
CA PRO A 34 -4.78 -10.27 -6.30
C PRO A 34 -5.46 -9.26 -5.36
N VAL A 35 -4.75 -8.18 -5.05
CA VAL A 35 -5.31 -7.07 -4.28
C VAL A 35 -6.24 -6.26 -5.20
N PRO A 36 -7.47 -5.93 -4.77
CA PRO A 36 -8.36 -5.06 -5.54
C PRO A 36 -7.72 -3.69 -5.81
N ARG A 37 -8.04 -3.09 -6.96
CA ARG A 37 -7.45 -1.82 -7.40
C ARG A 37 -7.65 -0.71 -6.36
N GLU A 38 -8.84 -0.63 -5.78
CA GLU A 38 -9.23 0.33 -4.76
C GLU A 38 -8.48 0.16 -3.42
N ASN A 39 -7.81 -0.98 -3.22
CA ASN A 39 -7.03 -1.27 -2.03
C ASN A 39 -5.51 -1.12 -2.27
N LEU A 40 -5.07 -0.68 -3.46
CA LEU A 40 -3.66 -0.46 -3.74
C LEU A 40 -3.14 0.79 -3.02
N HIS A 41 -2.20 0.58 -2.11
CA HIS A 41 -1.60 1.64 -1.31
C HIS A 41 -0.18 1.24 -0.89
N ILE A 42 0.62 2.23 -0.49
CA ILE A 42 1.94 2.00 0.11
C ILE A 42 1.76 2.07 1.64
N THR A 43 1.91 0.95 2.33
CA THR A 43 1.85 0.95 3.81
C THR A 43 3.12 1.59 4.38
N LEU A 44 2.95 2.62 5.22
CA LEU A 44 4.04 3.25 5.98
C LEU A 44 4.25 2.56 7.33
N LYS A 45 3.16 2.24 8.03
CA LYS A 45 3.23 1.64 9.36
C LYS A 45 1.99 0.81 9.69
N PHE A 46 2.19 -0.45 10.05
CA PHE A 46 1.18 -1.24 10.74
C PHE A 46 1.06 -0.81 12.20
N LEU A 47 -0.15 -0.49 12.65
CA LEU A 47 -0.47 -0.14 14.04
C LEU A 47 -1.02 -1.33 14.82
N GLY A 48 -1.46 -2.38 14.12
CA GLY A 48 -2.10 -3.55 14.74
C GLY A 48 -3.51 -3.22 15.20
N ASP A 49 -3.93 -3.81 16.31
CA ASP A 49 -5.23 -3.53 16.91
C ASP A 49 -5.18 -2.27 17.77
N ILE A 50 -6.06 -1.32 17.47
CA ILE A 50 -6.24 -0.07 18.23
C ILE A 50 -7.70 0.07 18.69
N GLU A 51 -7.89 0.79 19.80
CA GLU A 51 -9.21 1.23 20.24
C GLU A 51 -9.68 2.43 19.39
N ASP A 52 -10.98 2.46 19.07
CA ASP A 52 -11.60 3.51 18.25
C ASP A 52 -11.44 4.91 18.88
N THR A 53 -11.37 4.97 20.21
CA THR A 53 -11.11 6.17 21.01
C THR A 53 -9.74 6.81 20.70
N ARG A 54 -8.77 6.05 20.19
CA ARG A 54 -7.43 6.54 19.85
C ARG A 54 -7.33 7.14 18.46
N VAL A 55 -8.31 6.90 17.59
CA VAL A 55 -8.29 7.37 16.19
C VAL A 55 -8.14 8.90 16.08
N PRO A 56 -8.87 9.73 16.85
CA PRO A 56 -8.73 11.19 16.78
C PRO A 56 -7.31 11.68 17.15
N GLU A 57 -6.71 11.07 18.17
CA GLU A 57 -5.35 11.39 18.61
C GLU A 57 -4.32 11.02 17.53
N ILE A 58 -4.42 9.81 16.97
CA ILE A 58 -3.53 9.34 15.89
C ILE A 58 -3.63 10.26 14.68
N LYS A 59 -4.85 10.66 14.27
CA LYS A 59 -5.06 11.60 13.16
C LYS A 59 -4.40 12.96 13.43
N LYS A 60 -4.50 13.48 14.66
CA LYS A 60 -3.86 14.75 15.04
C LYS A 60 -2.34 14.66 14.92
N ILE A 61 -1.75 13.59 15.44
CA ILE A 61 -0.30 13.34 15.39
C ILE A 61 0.16 13.27 13.94
N ILE A 62 -0.50 12.46 13.10
CA ILE A 62 -0.14 12.33 11.68
C ILE A 62 -0.21 13.69 10.97
N LYS A 63 -1.30 14.46 11.18
CA LYS A 63 -1.45 15.78 10.55
C LYS A 63 -0.36 16.76 10.96
N GLN A 64 0.04 16.74 12.23
CA GLN A 64 1.10 17.61 12.75
C GLN A 64 2.46 17.31 12.12
N TYR A 65 2.83 16.03 11.97
CA TYR A 65 4.14 15.67 11.42
C TYR A 65 4.15 15.69 9.89
N ALA A 66 3.01 15.42 9.24
CA ALA A 66 2.91 15.46 7.79
C ALA A 66 3.11 16.89 7.23
N THR A 67 2.79 17.94 7.99
CA THR A 67 3.04 19.33 7.55
C THR A 67 4.51 19.70 7.48
N ASP A 68 5.38 18.96 8.17
CA ASP A 68 6.83 19.20 8.16
C ASP A 68 7.53 18.48 6.98
N VAL A 69 6.77 17.73 6.18
CA VAL A 69 7.28 16.96 5.04
C VAL A 69 6.74 17.58 3.75
N GLU A 70 7.64 18.09 2.92
CA GLU A 70 7.26 18.60 1.59
C GLU A 70 6.86 17.44 0.67
N PRO A 71 5.87 17.64 -0.23
CA PRO A 71 5.55 16.66 -1.26
C PRO A 71 6.77 16.36 -2.14
N PHE A 72 6.96 15.08 -2.47
CA PHE A 72 8.11 14.63 -3.27
C PHE A 72 7.67 13.62 -4.34
N PRO A 73 8.39 13.55 -5.48
CA PRO A 73 8.09 12.58 -6.52
C PRO A 73 8.47 11.16 -6.05
N LEU A 74 7.62 10.20 -6.40
CA LEU A 74 7.86 8.77 -6.22
C LEU A 74 7.91 8.08 -7.60
N THR A 75 8.80 7.10 -7.73
CA THR A 75 8.88 6.26 -8.94
C THR A 75 8.86 4.80 -8.52
N LEU A 76 7.92 4.04 -9.08
CA LEU A 76 7.87 2.59 -8.89
C LEU A 76 8.86 1.92 -9.84
N VAL A 77 9.74 1.07 -9.30
CA VAL A 77 10.78 0.39 -10.09
C VAL A 77 10.86 -1.08 -9.69
N GLY A 78 10.70 -1.95 -10.68
CA GLY A 78 10.86 -3.39 -10.53
C GLY A 78 9.76 -4.07 -9.71
N MET A 79 9.95 -5.36 -9.48
CA MET A 79 9.10 -6.20 -8.64
C MET A 79 9.97 -7.08 -7.75
N GLY A 80 9.42 -7.50 -6.62
CA GLY A 80 10.04 -8.45 -5.71
C GLY A 80 9.03 -9.46 -5.17
N ALA A 81 9.53 -10.45 -4.45
CA ALA A 81 8.69 -11.42 -3.76
C ALA A 81 9.23 -11.68 -2.35
N PHE A 82 8.35 -12.05 -1.42
CA PHE A 82 8.68 -12.23 -0.02
C PHE A 82 8.12 -13.57 0.49
N PRO A 83 8.90 -14.41 1.20
CA PRO A 83 10.22 -14.11 1.75
C PRO A 83 11.38 -14.18 0.74
N SER A 84 11.19 -14.77 -0.45
CA SER A 84 12.22 -14.78 -1.51
C SER A 84 11.62 -15.06 -2.89
N THR A 85 12.31 -14.73 -3.98
CA THR A 85 11.86 -15.05 -5.35
C THR A 85 11.81 -16.55 -5.67
N LYS A 86 12.49 -17.40 -4.89
CA LYS A 86 12.43 -18.87 -5.03
C LYS A 86 11.23 -19.49 -4.31
N ARG A 87 10.65 -18.75 -3.37
CA ARG A 87 9.45 -19.10 -2.59
C ARG A 87 8.65 -17.80 -2.42
N PRO A 88 8.09 -17.30 -3.53
CA PRO A 88 7.41 -16.02 -3.58
C PRO A 88 6.10 -16.03 -2.79
#